data_AF-A0A2D8RVM2-F1
#
_entry.id   AF-A0A2D8RVM2-F1
#
_cell.length_a   1.000
_cell.length_b   1.000
_cell.length_c   1.000
_cell.angle_alpha   90.00
_cell.angle_beta   90.00
_cell.angle_gamma   90.00
#
_symmetry.space_group_name_H-M   'P 1'
#
loop_
_entity.id
_entity.type
_entity.pdbx_description
1 polymer ?
#
loop_
_entity_poly.entity_id
_entity_poly.type
_entity_poly.pdbx_seq_one_letter_code
_entity_poly.pdbx_strand_id
1 'polypeptide(L)'
;MMRLRNWQGATFALALACAFTPAEADTQNAGTASMAPVASGAETVDPAYYQTPEGFRWRITKTQWSESDERAFGEFVTAIGESDCRTFDECLKGQHNIYRASDPRGMFFYADCADLPYALRAYFAWKNGLPFSYASGVAAVGRSRDLRYSRYGNYVYARTDVLAGQEGAYPNGRSVLNAINNVVSSAMFRFAPGTTRGKLFDFYPVEISREAIRPGTVIYDPNGHVAVVYKVENDGRILFIDSHPDNSLTRGSYGKRFVRASASMGAGFKNWRPSKLVGATQGADGAWHGGHIELAPDSALADWSDEQFFGTESPRAKQWTDARFVYKGEALDYYDYVRQAVAKGDVVYDPIKETRLMVRELCDDLHYRAQSIDIAVKAGLNGRSQPARLPDNIYGTSGAWETYSTPSRDARLKTSFVELRDRTLQFVEMWKADDPKLAYDGQDLPRDLGAAYREEAEACTVIYTASNGEARRLTFEEARARLFDFSFDPHHCPELRWGASDADELRTCPDGRTKRAWYDAQQRLRNQMERTYDARMGFSLADLRAGVPGSGRDAPPETDVLSAIEEGRGMEPAVRLRASNAP
;
A
#
# COMPACT_ATOMS: atom_id res chain seq x y z
N MET A 1 -80.89 -21.95 -37.80
CA MET A 1 -81.18 -22.81 -36.63
C MET A 1 -79.84 -23.05 -35.95
N MET A 2 -79.55 -22.80 -34.68
CA MET A 2 -80.29 -22.43 -33.47
C MET A 2 -79.16 -22.11 -32.45
N ARG A 3 -78.98 -20.83 -32.06
CA ARG A 3 -79.29 -20.23 -30.75
C ARG A 3 -78.21 -20.32 -29.65
N LEU A 4 -77.97 -19.12 -29.08
CA LEU A 4 -77.66 -18.78 -27.66
C LEU A 4 -76.20 -18.98 -27.20
N ARG A 5 -75.57 -18.08 -26.44
CA ARG A 5 -76.12 -17.07 -25.50
C ARG A 5 -75.07 -15.98 -25.22
N ASN A 6 -75.52 -14.73 -25.15
CA ASN A 6 -74.78 -13.55 -24.72
C ASN A 6 -75.44 -12.98 -23.44
N TRP A 7 -74.72 -12.09 -22.74
CA TRP A 7 -75.17 -11.06 -21.76
C TRP A 7 -75.41 -11.52 -20.28
N GLN A 8 -75.06 -10.79 -19.21
CA GLN A 8 -74.74 -9.36 -18.90
C GLN A 8 -73.75 -9.28 -17.70
N GLY A 9 -72.84 -8.29 -17.59
CA GLY A 9 -73.05 -6.98 -16.94
C GLY A 9 -71.83 -6.70 -16.03
N ALA A 10 -71.36 -5.50 -15.70
CA ALA A 10 -71.89 -4.15 -15.81
C ALA A 10 -70.76 -3.10 -15.89
N THR A 11 -71.13 -1.97 -16.44
CA THR A 11 -70.44 -0.69 -16.63
C THR A 11 -69.99 0.01 -15.33
N PHE A 12 -68.86 0.71 -15.37
CA PHE A 12 -68.77 2.12 -14.94
C PHE A 12 -67.61 2.81 -15.67
N ALA A 13 -67.95 3.87 -16.41
CA ALA A 13 -67.01 4.78 -17.05
C ALA A 13 -66.73 5.96 -16.11
N LEU A 14 -65.47 6.39 -16.03
CA LEU A 14 -65.15 7.80 -15.81
C LEU A 14 -63.92 8.16 -16.65
N ALA A 15 -63.98 9.36 -17.20
CA ALA A 15 -63.20 9.83 -18.34
C ALA A 15 -62.12 10.84 -17.94
N LEU A 16 -61.27 11.15 -18.92
CA LEU A 16 -60.30 12.27 -19.00
C LEU A 16 -59.03 12.11 -18.13
N ALA A 17 -57.81 12.44 -18.58
CA ALA A 17 -57.35 13.13 -19.78
C ALA A 17 -55.90 12.70 -20.11
N CYS A 18 -55.56 12.78 -21.40
CA CYS A 18 -54.19 12.68 -21.88
C CYS A 18 -53.42 13.99 -21.60
N ALA A 19 -52.19 13.87 -21.11
CA ALA A 19 -51.13 14.84 -21.36
C ALA A 19 -49.77 14.14 -21.28
N PHE A 20 -49.05 14.17 -22.41
CA PHE A 20 -47.66 13.74 -22.55
C PHE A 20 -46.73 14.58 -21.67
N THR A 21 -45.77 13.93 -20.99
CA THR A 21 -44.51 14.54 -20.54
C THR A 21 -43.35 13.55 -20.74
N PRO A 22 -42.13 14.05 -21.07
CA PRO A 22 -40.99 13.23 -21.45
C PRO A 22 -40.33 12.58 -20.23
N ALA A 23 -39.65 11.46 -20.46
CA ALA A 23 -38.92 10.70 -19.47
C ALA A 23 -37.95 11.59 -18.67
N GLU A 24 -38.19 11.69 -17.36
CA GLU A 24 -37.23 12.26 -16.39
C GLU A 24 -36.05 11.31 -16.21
N ALA A 25 -34.87 11.91 -16.19
CA ALA A 25 -33.60 11.27 -15.89
C ALA A 25 -33.62 10.64 -14.48
N ASP A 26 -33.11 9.42 -14.41
CA ASP A 26 -33.01 8.61 -13.19
C ASP A 26 -32.20 9.37 -12.12
N THR A 27 -32.85 9.67 -11.01
CA THR A 27 -32.27 10.39 -9.87
C THR A 27 -31.33 9.46 -9.10
N GLN A 28 -30.14 9.96 -8.77
CA GLN A 28 -29.13 9.22 -8.01
C GLN A 28 -29.68 8.79 -6.64
N ASN A 29 -29.77 7.48 -6.44
CA ASN A 29 -30.16 6.88 -5.17
C ASN A 29 -29.12 7.15 -4.06
N ALA A 30 -29.57 7.77 -2.98
CA ALA A 30 -28.83 8.01 -1.74
C ALA A 30 -28.59 6.68 -0.99
N GLY A 31 -27.51 5.98 -1.33
CA GLY A 31 -27.13 4.74 -0.67
C GLY A 31 -25.75 4.19 -1.04
N THR A 32 -24.99 4.90 -1.87
CA THR A 32 -23.58 4.61 -2.11
C THR A 32 -22.76 5.49 -1.18
N ALA A 33 -21.87 4.88 -0.37
CA ALA A 33 -20.90 5.64 0.38
C ALA A 33 -19.97 6.34 -0.63
N SER A 34 -20.25 7.60 -0.93
CA SER A 34 -19.24 8.50 -1.48
C SER A 34 -18.34 8.88 -0.32
N MET A 35 -17.02 8.91 -0.52
CA MET A 35 -16.21 9.76 0.37
C MET A 35 -16.81 11.17 0.24
N ALA A 36 -17.24 11.75 1.36
CA ALA A 36 -17.58 13.15 1.37
C ALA A 36 -16.29 13.91 1.05
N PRO A 37 -16.27 14.84 0.07
CA PRO A 37 -15.13 15.72 -0.08
C PRO A 37 -14.93 16.42 1.26
N VAL A 38 -13.77 16.24 1.88
CA VAL A 38 -13.32 17.19 2.90
C VAL A 38 -13.31 18.55 2.20
N ALA A 39 -14.04 19.49 2.82
CA ALA A 39 -14.49 20.75 2.25
C ALA A 39 -13.61 21.28 1.11
N SER A 40 -14.28 21.52 -0.01
CA SER A 40 -13.81 22.29 -1.14
C SER A 40 -12.90 23.44 -0.72
N GLY A 41 -11.61 23.33 -1.02
CA GLY A 41 -10.79 24.48 -1.39
C GLY A 41 -11.20 24.99 -2.78
N ALA A 42 -12.50 25.15 -3.01
CA ALA A 42 -13.03 26.04 -4.03
C ALA A 42 -13.32 27.37 -3.33
N GLU A 43 -12.27 28.00 -2.77
CA GLU A 43 -12.30 29.45 -2.85
C GLU A 43 -12.25 29.74 -4.35
N THR A 44 -13.38 30.19 -4.91
CA THR A 44 -13.35 30.97 -6.15
C THR A 44 -12.65 32.28 -5.81
N VAL A 45 -11.32 32.21 -5.71
CA VAL A 45 -10.46 33.37 -5.64
C VAL A 45 -10.51 33.96 -7.05
N ASP A 46 -11.03 35.17 -7.16
CA ASP A 46 -11.00 35.89 -8.42
C ASP A 46 -9.54 35.95 -8.92
N PRO A 47 -9.23 35.35 -10.10
CA PRO A 47 -7.88 35.32 -10.63
C PRO A 47 -7.31 36.73 -10.90
N ALA A 48 -8.14 37.78 -10.89
CA ALA A 48 -7.69 39.17 -10.94
C ALA A 48 -7.03 39.65 -9.63
N TYR A 49 -7.31 39.02 -8.48
CA TYR A 49 -6.89 39.51 -7.15
C TYR A 49 -5.87 38.64 -6.42
N TYR A 50 -5.58 37.43 -6.89
CA TYR A 50 -4.57 36.56 -6.28
C TYR A 50 -3.76 35.85 -7.35
N GLN A 51 -2.61 36.44 -7.70
CA GLN A 51 -1.65 35.75 -8.56
C GLN A 51 -0.80 34.79 -7.74
N THR A 52 -0.71 33.54 -8.19
CA THR A 52 0.21 32.56 -7.62
C THR A 52 1.64 33.12 -7.62
N PRO A 53 2.33 33.18 -6.47
CA PRO A 53 3.70 33.70 -6.42
C PRO A 53 4.63 32.85 -7.30
N GLU A 54 5.63 33.47 -7.91
CA GLU A 54 6.45 32.87 -8.97
C GLU A 54 6.97 31.47 -8.64
N GLY A 55 7.59 31.30 -7.47
CA GLY A 55 8.14 30.01 -7.03
C GLY A 55 7.09 28.92 -6.79
N PHE A 56 5.79 29.24 -6.77
CA PHE A 56 4.69 28.29 -6.61
C PHE A 56 3.91 28.04 -7.90
N ARG A 57 4.22 28.72 -9.00
CA ARG A 57 3.45 28.60 -10.26
C ARG A 57 3.66 27.22 -10.88
N TRP A 58 2.58 26.52 -11.16
CA TRP A 58 2.59 25.34 -12.02
C TRP A 58 2.42 25.76 -13.47
N ARG A 59 3.53 25.79 -14.21
CA ARG A 59 3.54 26.19 -15.63
C ARG A 59 3.63 24.95 -16.49
N ILE A 60 2.63 24.68 -17.33
CA ILE A 60 2.71 23.59 -18.30
C ILE A 60 3.34 24.12 -19.58
N THR A 61 4.50 23.59 -19.96
CA THR A 61 5.22 24.00 -21.19
C THR A 61 5.23 22.88 -22.23
N LYS A 62 4.89 21.66 -21.83
CA LYS A 62 4.75 20.48 -22.69
C LYS A 62 3.31 19.99 -22.68
N THR A 63 2.78 19.57 -23.83
CA THR A 63 1.41 19.05 -23.92
C THR A 63 1.32 17.55 -23.61
N GLN A 64 2.43 16.83 -23.49
CA GLN A 64 2.43 15.40 -23.18
C GLN A 64 3.75 14.98 -22.51
N TRP A 65 3.72 13.85 -21.80
CA TRP A 65 4.91 13.16 -21.35
C TRP A 65 5.60 12.46 -22.52
N SER A 66 6.90 12.67 -22.68
CA SER A 66 7.73 11.88 -23.60
C SER A 66 8.34 10.68 -22.88
N GLU A 67 8.87 9.71 -23.64
CA GLU A 67 9.65 8.61 -23.07
C GLU A 67 10.87 9.09 -22.26
N SER A 68 11.45 10.23 -22.65
CA SER A 68 12.55 10.84 -21.90
C SER A 68 12.09 11.42 -20.56
N ASP A 69 10.87 11.96 -20.49
CA ASP A 69 10.28 12.45 -19.23
C ASP A 69 9.95 11.27 -18.30
N GLU A 70 9.43 10.16 -18.85
CA GLU A 70 9.19 8.93 -18.08
C GLU A 70 10.46 8.34 -17.48
N ARG A 71 11.54 8.32 -18.28
CA ARG A 71 12.87 7.86 -17.82
C ARG A 71 13.42 8.76 -16.72
N ALA A 72 13.36 10.08 -16.91
CA ALA A 72 13.82 11.06 -15.93
C ALA A 72 12.98 11.03 -14.64
N PHE A 73 11.68 10.74 -14.73
CA PHE A 73 10.86 10.47 -13.55
C PHE A 73 11.35 9.22 -12.80
N GLY A 74 11.64 8.14 -13.52
CA GLY A 74 12.22 6.93 -12.93
C GLY A 74 13.58 7.18 -12.27
N GLU A 75 14.45 7.97 -12.88
CA GLU A 75 15.74 8.38 -12.30
C GLU A 75 15.56 9.21 -11.04
N PHE A 76 14.60 10.14 -11.03
CA PHE A 76 14.23 10.91 -9.84
C PHE A 76 13.75 10.00 -8.70
N VAL A 77 12.86 9.04 -8.97
CA VAL A 77 12.38 8.09 -7.96
C VAL A 77 13.51 7.19 -7.45
N THR A 78 14.38 6.71 -8.34
CA THR A 78 15.60 5.96 -7.98
C THR A 78 16.46 6.77 -7.00
N ALA A 79 16.74 8.04 -7.31
CA ALA A 79 17.58 8.90 -6.46
C ALA A 79 16.98 9.09 -5.06
N ILE A 80 15.66 9.27 -4.96
CA ILE A 80 14.97 9.32 -3.66
C ILE A 80 15.12 7.99 -2.92
N GLY A 81 14.88 6.86 -3.59
CA GLY A 81 15.01 5.53 -2.99
C GLY A 81 16.43 5.18 -2.52
N GLU A 82 17.46 5.63 -3.22
CA GLU A 82 18.87 5.38 -2.88
C GLU A 82 19.43 6.34 -1.81
N SER A 83 18.67 7.36 -1.41
CA SER A 83 19.08 8.28 -0.34
C SER A 83 18.92 7.65 1.06
N ASP A 84 19.44 8.32 2.08
CA ASP A 84 19.36 7.92 3.50
C ASP A 84 18.28 8.68 4.31
N CYS A 85 17.46 9.51 3.65
CA CYS A 85 16.37 10.25 4.26
C CYS A 85 15.33 9.32 4.93
N ARG A 86 14.70 9.80 6.00
CA ARG A 86 13.76 9.01 6.82
C ARG A 86 12.32 9.53 6.78
N THR A 87 12.08 10.71 6.22
CA THR A 87 10.73 11.23 5.96
C THR A 87 10.62 11.75 4.53
N PHE A 88 9.41 11.78 3.97
CA PHE A 88 9.21 12.31 2.62
C PHE A 88 9.67 13.78 2.50
N ASP A 89 9.49 14.58 3.56
CA ASP A 89 9.98 15.96 3.64
C ASP A 89 11.51 16.05 3.55
N GLU A 90 12.22 15.23 4.32
CA GLU A 90 13.67 15.14 4.27
C GLU A 90 14.15 14.70 2.90
N CYS A 91 13.48 13.73 2.28
CA CYS A 91 13.85 13.23 0.96
C CYS A 91 13.78 14.31 -0.12
N LEU A 92 12.70 15.10 -0.15
CA LEU A 92 12.58 16.20 -1.12
C LEU A 92 13.51 17.37 -0.80
N LYS A 93 13.89 17.60 0.45
CA LYS A 93 14.88 18.64 0.79
C LYS A 93 16.33 18.16 0.65
N GLY A 94 16.55 16.85 0.59
CA GLY A 94 17.84 16.20 0.56
C GLY A 94 18.58 16.36 -0.76
N GLN A 95 19.89 16.09 -0.75
CA GLN A 95 20.77 16.32 -1.90
C GLN A 95 20.43 15.44 -3.12
N HIS A 96 19.73 14.33 -2.91
CA HIS A 96 19.27 13.42 -3.95
C HIS A 96 18.12 13.98 -4.80
N ASN A 97 17.40 14.99 -4.29
CA ASN A 97 16.44 15.73 -5.11
C ASN A 97 17.15 16.84 -5.89
N ILE A 98 17.25 16.69 -7.20
CA ILE A 98 17.87 17.68 -8.10
C ILE A 98 17.07 18.99 -8.17
N TYR A 99 15.78 18.96 -7.83
CA TYR A 99 14.90 20.12 -7.89
C TYR A 99 14.85 20.92 -6.59
N ARG A 100 15.46 20.44 -5.50
CA ARG A 100 15.36 21.04 -4.14
C ARG A 100 15.66 22.55 -4.10
N ALA A 101 16.58 23.01 -4.94
CA ALA A 101 17.00 24.42 -4.96
C ALA A 101 15.92 25.35 -5.55
N SER A 102 15.00 24.79 -6.34
CA SER A 102 13.85 25.51 -6.91
C SER A 102 12.66 25.57 -5.96
N ASP A 103 12.71 24.89 -4.81
CA ASP A 103 11.59 24.86 -3.88
C ASP A 103 11.46 26.17 -3.12
N PRO A 104 10.23 26.71 -2.97
CA PRO A 104 10.00 27.84 -2.10
C PRO A 104 10.46 27.58 -0.66
N ARG A 105 11.07 28.59 -0.05
CA ARG A 105 11.55 28.50 1.34
C ARG A 105 10.40 28.18 2.30
N GLY A 106 10.67 27.28 3.25
CA GLY A 106 9.71 26.88 4.28
C GLY A 106 8.60 25.94 3.81
N MET A 107 8.69 25.41 2.58
CA MET A 107 7.77 24.37 2.12
C MET A 107 7.94 23.10 2.97
N PHE A 108 6.82 22.47 3.30
CA PHE A 108 6.77 21.17 3.98
C PHE A 108 6.10 20.18 3.03
N PHE A 109 6.70 19.01 2.88
CA PHE A 109 6.17 17.94 2.04
C PHE A 109 5.69 16.80 2.91
N TYR A 110 4.43 16.43 2.69
CA TYR A 110 3.79 15.31 3.35
C TYR A 110 3.30 14.34 2.30
N ALA A 111 3.41 13.05 2.58
CA ALA A 111 2.72 12.00 1.87
C ALA A 111 2.53 10.81 2.81
N ASP A 112 1.36 10.17 2.82
CA ASP A 112 1.23 8.80 3.30
C ASP A 112 1.51 7.78 2.17
N CYS A 113 1.22 6.50 2.40
CA CYS A 113 1.47 5.45 1.41
C CYS A 113 0.74 5.68 0.08
N ALA A 114 -0.52 6.10 0.12
CA ALA A 114 -1.35 6.31 -1.06
C ALA A 114 -1.03 7.63 -1.77
N ASP A 115 -0.64 8.64 -1.00
CA ASP A 115 -0.22 9.94 -1.54
C ASP A 115 1.13 9.84 -2.25
N LEU A 116 2.07 9.04 -1.74
CA LEU A 116 3.47 9.02 -2.19
C LEU A 116 3.63 8.90 -3.72
N PRO A 117 2.97 7.95 -4.44
CA PRO A 117 3.04 7.91 -5.89
C PRO A 117 2.59 9.23 -6.54
N TYR A 118 1.44 9.77 -6.10
CA TYR A 118 0.87 11.00 -6.66
C TYR A 118 1.73 12.21 -6.33
N ALA A 119 2.22 12.33 -5.10
CA ALA A 119 3.08 13.43 -4.66
C ALA A 119 4.40 13.44 -5.45
N LEU A 120 5.05 12.29 -5.63
CA LEU A 120 6.27 12.17 -6.46
C LEU A 120 6.00 12.57 -7.92
N ARG A 121 4.92 12.04 -8.52
CA ARG A 121 4.58 12.30 -9.91
C ARG A 121 4.17 13.76 -10.14
N ALA A 122 3.35 14.31 -9.25
CA ALA A 122 2.91 15.71 -9.28
C ALA A 122 4.09 16.66 -9.09
N TYR A 123 4.95 16.40 -8.09
CA TYR A 123 6.15 17.19 -7.86
C TYR A 123 7.05 17.19 -9.11
N PHE A 124 7.34 16.02 -9.68
CA PHE A 124 8.13 15.94 -10.90
C PHE A 124 7.47 16.69 -12.07
N ALA A 125 6.16 16.54 -12.25
CA ALA A 125 5.41 17.20 -13.30
C ALA A 125 5.45 18.73 -13.17
N TRP A 126 5.30 19.24 -11.95
CA TRP A 126 5.40 20.65 -11.62
C TRP A 126 6.77 21.22 -12.00
N LYS A 127 7.84 20.51 -11.64
CA LYS A 127 9.23 20.97 -11.88
C LYS A 127 9.65 20.91 -13.34
N ASN A 128 8.98 20.10 -14.16
CA ASN A 128 9.33 19.88 -15.58
C ASN A 128 8.30 20.44 -16.57
N GLY A 129 7.29 21.15 -16.07
CA GLY A 129 6.24 21.75 -16.88
C GLY A 129 5.42 20.75 -17.69
N LEU A 130 5.09 19.63 -17.07
CA LEU A 130 4.34 18.52 -17.66
C LEU A 130 2.85 18.58 -17.27
N PRO A 131 1.95 18.03 -18.11
CA PRO A 131 0.53 17.93 -17.76
C PRO A 131 0.35 16.91 -16.63
N PHE A 132 -0.58 17.20 -15.71
CA PHE A 132 -0.92 16.31 -14.60
C PHE A 132 -2.41 16.36 -14.28
N SER A 133 -3.02 15.20 -14.15
CA SER A 133 -4.39 15.04 -13.65
C SER A 133 -4.45 13.83 -12.71
N TYR A 134 -5.45 13.81 -11.85
CA TYR A 134 -5.67 12.70 -10.92
C TYR A 134 -7.15 12.44 -10.69
N ALA A 135 -7.49 11.19 -10.39
CA ALA A 135 -8.81 10.81 -9.92
C ALA A 135 -9.08 11.49 -8.57
N SER A 136 -10.08 12.38 -8.56
CA SER A 136 -10.46 13.17 -7.38
C SER A 136 -11.78 12.70 -6.74
N GLY A 137 -12.44 11.72 -7.35
CA GLY A 137 -13.62 11.07 -6.79
C GLY A 137 -13.81 9.66 -7.32
N VAL A 138 -13.88 8.71 -6.40
CA VAL A 138 -14.18 7.30 -6.68
C VAL A 138 -15.41 6.84 -5.93
N ALA A 139 -16.11 5.86 -6.49
CA ALA A 139 -17.25 5.20 -5.85
C ALA A 139 -17.18 3.69 -6.03
N ALA A 140 -17.73 2.93 -5.08
CA ALA A 140 -17.71 1.48 -5.13
C ALA A 140 -18.52 0.94 -6.31
N VAL A 141 -18.00 -0.11 -6.96
CA VAL A 141 -18.82 -1.02 -7.75
C VAL A 141 -19.65 -1.86 -6.77
N GLY A 142 -20.95 -1.62 -6.73
CA GLY A 142 -21.84 -2.21 -5.74
C GLY A 142 -21.87 -1.42 -4.43
N ARG A 143 -22.07 -2.10 -3.30
CA ARG A 143 -22.15 -1.46 -1.98
C ARG A 143 -20.84 -1.63 -1.22
N SER A 144 -20.33 -0.54 -0.66
CA SER A 144 -19.25 -0.56 0.32
C SER A 144 -19.48 0.51 1.39
N ARG A 145 -18.96 0.29 2.60
CA ARG A 145 -18.89 1.29 3.67
C ARG A 145 -17.56 2.02 3.70
N ASP A 146 -16.51 1.38 3.19
CA ASP A 146 -15.18 1.95 3.04
C ASP A 146 -14.68 1.64 1.61
N LEU A 147 -14.36 2.68 0.85
CA LEU A 147 -13.95 2.52 -0.55
C LEU A 147 -12.55 1.92 -0.69
N ARG A 148 -11.72 1.99 0.37
CA ARG A 148 -10.39 1.38 0.41
C ARG A 148 -10.45 -0.15 0.38
N TYR A 149 -11.57 -0.71 0.85
CA TYR A 149 -11.78 -2.15 1.02
C TYR A 149 -13.00 -2.68 0.24
N SER A 150 -13.42 -1.98 -0.83
CA SER A 150 -14.62 -2.35 -1.60
C SER A 150 -14.48 -3.70 -2.34
N ARG A 151 -15.39 -4.65 -2.10
CA ARG A 151 -15.28 -6.04 -2.60
C ARG A 151 -15.07 -6.14 -4.13
N TYR A 152 -15.77 -5.32 -4.90
CA TYR A 152 -15.75 -5.36 -6.37
C TYR A 152 -14.96 -4.20 -6.99
N GLY A 153 -14.14 -3.52 -6.18
CA GLY A 153 -13.38 -2.36 -6.61
C GLY A 153 -14.23 -1.10 -6.76
N ASN A 154 -13.61 -0.08 -7.32
CA ASN A 154 -14.18 1.24 -7.49
C ASN A 154 -14.24 1.65 -8.96
N TYR A 155 -14.98 2.72 -9.26
CA TYR A 155 -14.93 3.45 -10.52
C TYR A 155 -14.71 4.94 -10.26
N VAL A 156 -14.06 5.63 -11.20
CA VAL A 156 -13.81 7.08 -11.11
C VAL A 156 -15.04 7.82 -11.63
N TYR A 157 -15.60 8.72 -10.82
CA TYR A 157 -16.68 9.61 -11.27
C TYR A 157 -16.21 11.06 -11.44
N ALA A 158 -15.11 11.45 -10.78
CA ALA A 158 -14.54 12.79 -10.86
C ALA A 158 -13.01 12.74 -11.01
N ARG A 159 -12.48 13.72 -11.74
CA ARG A 159 -11.04 13.93 -11.98
C ARG A 159 -10.74 15.42 -11.88
N THR A 160 -9.53 15.74 -11.44
CA THR A 160 -9.02 17.10 -11.36
C THR A 160 -7.83 17.24 -12.31
N ASP A 161 -7.90 18.21 -13.22
CA ASP A 161 -6.80 18.57 -14.11
C ASP A 161 -6.07 19.78 -13.50
N VAL A 162 -4.74 19.67 -13.36
CA VAL A 162 -3.91 20.76 -12.83
C VAL A 162 -3.54 21.68 -14.00
N LEU A 163 -4.45 22.57 -14.37
CA LEU A 163 -4.35 23.44 -15.54
C LEU A 163 -4.63 24.90 -15.19
N ALA A 164 -3.96 25.82 -15.87
CA ALA A 164 -4.35 27.23 -15.84
C ALA A 164 -5.62 27.42 -16.69
N GLY A 165 -6.69 27.96 -16.11
CA GLY A 165 -7.95 28.18 -16.85
C GLY A 165 -7.84 29.26 -17.93
N GLN A 166 -6.94 30.22 -17.72
CA GLN A 166 -6.64 31.32 -18.64
C GLN A 166 -5.18 31.72 -18.49
N GLU A 167 -4.67 32.52 -19.43
CA GLU A 167 -3.29 33.02 -19.40
C GLU A 167 -2.97 33.73 -18.08
N GLY A 168 -1.81 33.42 -17.49
CA GLY A 168 -1.36 33.99 -16.21
C GLY A 168 -2.01 33.40 -14.94
N ALA A 169 -3.10 32.64 -15.05
CA ALA A 169 -3.81 32.04 -13.91
C ALA A 169 -3.23 30.67 -13.50
N TYR A 170 -1.92 30.62 -13.18
CA TYR A 170 -1.22 29.36 -12.89
C TYR A 170 -1.72 28.71 -11.59
N PRO A 171 -1.96 27.39 -11.59
CA PRO A 171 -2.19 26.64 -10.36
C PRO A 171 -1.03 26.81 -9.38
N ASN A 172 -1.34 26.78 -8.08
CA ASN A 172 -0.35 26.83 -7.02
C ASN A 172 0.12 25.41 -6.68
N GLY A 173 1.39 25.10 -6.96
CA GLY A 173 1.96 23.77 -6.75
C GLY A 173 1.89 23.29 -5.30
N ARG A 174 2.01 24.18 -4.31
CA ARG A 174 1.81 23.82 -2.90
C ARG A 174 0.35 23.45 -2.63
N SER A 175 -0.59 24.23 -3.13
CA SER A 175 -2.01 23.94 -2.97
C SER A 175 -2.41 22.63 -3.65
N VAL A 176 -1.82 22.32 -4.82
CA VAL A 176 -2.03 21.05 -5.54
C VAL A 176 -1.50 19.87 -4.72
N LEU A 177 -0.27 19.94 -4.22
CA LEU A 177 0.29 18.85 -3.38
C LEU A 177 -0.52 18.65 -2.10
N ASN A 178 -0.94 19.74 -1.45
CA ASN A 178 -1.84 19.65 -0.30
C ASN A 178 -3.21 19.05 -0.66
N ALA A 179 -3.76 19.36 -1.84
CA ALA A 179 -5.04 18.81 -2.29
C ALA A 179 -4.95 17.31 -2.55
N ILE A 180 -3.84 16.83 -3.11
CA ILE A 180 -3.56 15.40 -3.28
C ILE A 180 -3.66 14.68 -1.94
N ASN A 181 -2.95 15.17 -0.92
CA ASN A 181 -2.92 14.58 0.43
C ASN A 181 -4.29 14.54 1.15
N ASN A 182 -5.25 15.34 0.70
CA ASN A 182 -6.60 15.38 1.29
C ASN A 182 -7.64 14.58 0.48
N VAL A 183 -7.31 14.21 -0.76
CA VAL A 183 -8.26 13.60 -1.71
C VAL A 183 -7.87 12.16 -2.03
N VAL A 184 -6.58 11.89 -2.21
CA VAL A 184 -6.08 10.58 -2.60
C VAL A 184 -6.17 9.62 -1.41
N SER A 185 -6.47 8.35 -1.73
CA SER A 185 -6.43 7.25 -0.79
C SER A 185 -6.16 5.95 -1.56
N SER A 186 -5.94 4.85 -0.84
CA SER A 186 -5.79 3.53 -1.44
C SER A 186 -7.01 3.09 -2.29
N ALA A 187 -8.18 3.72 -2.11
CA ALA A 187 -9.36 3.50 -2.94
C ALA A 187 -9.13 3.82 -4.43
N MET A 188 -8.21 4.73 -4.76
CA MET A 188 -7.88 5.14 -6.14
C MET A 188 -7.08 4.07 -6.90
N PHE A 189 -6.53 3.08 -6.19
CA PHE A 189 -5.77 1.97 -6.76
C PHE A 189 -6.60 0.68 -6.86
N ARG A 190 -7.76 0.65 -6.18
CA ARG A 190 -8.66 -0.51 -6.10
C ARG A 190 -9.64 -0.54 -7.28
N PHE A 191 -9.22 -1.08 -8.41
CA PHE A 191 -10.04 -1.20 -9.61
C PHE A 191 -9.78 -2.50 -10.37
N ALA A 192 -10.80 -2.97 -11.08
CA ALA A 192 -10.67 -4.15 -11.94
C ALA A 192 -10.06 -3.80 -13.31
N PRO A 193 -9.25 -4.68 -13.92
CA PRO A 193 -8.89 -4.55 -15.32
C PRO A 193 -10.15 -4.55 -16.20
N GLY A 194 -10.15 -3.71 -17.25
CA GLY A 194 -11.21 -3.70 -18.27
C GLY A 194 -12.58 -3.17 -17.82
N THR A 195 -12.76 -2.64 -16.60
CA THR A 195 -14.03 -2.02 -16.21
C THR A 195 -14.21 -0.67 -16.88
N THR A 196 -15.32 -0.49 -17.62
CA THR A 196 -15.62 0.70 -18.44
C THR A 196 -16.56 1.70 -17.77
N ARG A 197 -16.96 1.47 -16.52
CA ARG A 197 -17.82 2.41 -15.80
C ARG A 197 -17.01 3.64 -15.38
N GLY A 198 -17.53 4.82 -15.69
CA GLY A 198 -16.95 6.09 -15.26
C GLY A 198 -15.74 6.52 -16.10
N LYS A 199 -14.93 7.43 -15.56
CA LYS A 199 -13.70 7.90 -16.17
C LYS A 199 -12.57 6.87 -15.97
N LEU A 200 -11.50 6.97 -16.75
CA LEU A 200 -10.31 6.15 -16.57
C LEU A 200 -9.63 6.43 -15.23
N PHE A 201 -9.12 5.38 -14.59
CA PHE A 201 -8.20 5.47 -13.46
C PHE A 201 -6.84 6.03 -13.91
N ASP A 202 -6.08 6.60 -12.99
CA ASP A 202 -4.72 7.13 -13.28
C ASP A 202 -3.71 6.04 -13.64
N PHE A 203 -4.04 4.80 -13.28
CA PHE A 203 -3.16 3.66 -13.42
C PHE A 203 -3.77 2.55 -14.26
N TYR A 204 -2.92 1.62 -14.66
CA TYR A 204 -3.30 0.37 -15.33
C TYR A 204 -2.41 -0.78 -14.83
N PRO A 205 -2.92 -2.03 -14.80
CA PRO A 205 -2.11 -3.19 -14.47
C PRO A 205 -1.15 -3.50 -15.63
N VAL A 206 0.03 -3.99 -15.28
CA VAL A 206 1.14 -4.15 -16.22
C VAL A 206 1.54 -5.60 -16.36
N GLU A 207 2.18 -5.90 -17.49
CA GLU A 207 2.99 -7.10 -17.64
C GLU A 207 4.04 -7.18 -16.52
N ILE A 208 4.26 -8.37 -16.00
CA ILE A 208 5.33 -8.70 -15.07
C ILE A 208 6.56 -9.00 -15.92
N SER A 209 7.19 -7.93 -16.38
CA SER A 209 8.43 -7.96 -17.13
C SER A 209 9.38 -6.88 -16.64
N ARG A 210 10.67 -7.04 -16.96
CA ARG A 210 11.71 -6.09 -16.56
C ARG A 210 11.52 -4.72 -17.22
N GLU A 211 10.90 -4.68 -18.38
CA GLU A 211 10.64 -3.48 -19.16
C GLU A 211 9.42 -2.70 -18.62
N ALA A 212 8.41 -3.44 -18.16
CA ALA A 212 7.17 -2.87 -17.64
C ALA A 212 7.29 -2.44 -16.16
N ILE A 213 7.94 -3.24 -15.31
CA ILE A 213 8.18 -2.92 -13.90
C ILE A 213 9.48 -2.13 -13.78
N ARG A 214 9.36 -0.83 -13.48
CA ARG A 214 10.47 0.13 -13.48
C ARG A 214 10.34 1.14 -12.34
N PRO A 215 11.38 1.94 -12.03
CA PRO A 215 11.27 2.99 -11.04
C PRO A 215 10.08 3.92 -11.35
N GLY A 216 9.21 4.14 -10.35
CA GLY A 216 7.93 4.84 -10.49
C GLY A 216 6.71 3.92 -10.68
N THR A 217 6.89 2.62 -10.96
CA THR A 217 5.82 1.63 -10.91
C THR A 217 5.25 1.54 -9.50
N VAL A 218 3.93 1.52 -9.39
CA VAL A 218 3.22 1.40 -8.11
C VAL A 218 3.00 -0.06 -7.77
N ILE A 219 3.21 -0.42 -6.50
CA ILE A 219 2.82 -1.69 -5.91
C ILE A 219 1.59 -1.43 -5.06
N TYR A 220 0.45 -2.03 -5.44
CA TYR A 220 -0.78 -1.91 -4.67
C TYR A 220 -1.08 -3.19 -3.91
N ASP A 221 -1.13 -3.07 -2.58
CA ASP A 221 -1.65 -4.08 -1.69
C ASP A 221 -3.15 -3.81 -1.43
N PRO A 222 -4.06 -4.74 -1.79
CA PRO A 222 -5.50 -4.57 -1.63
C PRO A 222 -5.95 -4.39 -0.17
N ASN A 223 -5.05 -4.62 0.78
CA ASN A 223 -5.17 -4.28 2.19
C ASN A 223 -4.95 -2.79 2.50
N GLY A 224 -5.01 -1.92 1.49
CA GLY A 224 -4.97 -0.48 1.65
C GLY A 224 -3.56 0.07 1.85
N HIS A 225 -2.55 -0.62 1.32
CA HIS A 225 -1.17 -0.17 1.35
C HIS A 225 -0.63 0.00 -0.07
N VAL A 226 0.21 1.02 -0.26
CA VAL A 226 0.76 1.39 -1.57
C VAL A 226 2.25 1.66 -1.41
N ALA A 227 3.05 1.18 -2.35
CA ALA A 227 4.49 1.46 -2.41
C ALA A 227 4.89 1.85 -3.84
N VAL A 228 6.08 2.41 -4.00
CA VAL A 228 6.65 2.82 -5.28
C VAL A 228 7.95 2.08 -5.50
N VAL A 229 8.05 1.33 -6.59
CA VAL A 229 9.30 0.73 -7.04
C VAL A 229 10.31 1.84 -7.29
N TYR A 230 11.50 1.77 -6.70
CA TYR A 230 12.60 2.69 -7.01
C TYR A 230 13.76 2.00 -7.73
N LYS A 231 13.83 0.66 -7.72
CA LYS A 231 14.89 -0.09 -8.39
C LYS A 231 14.47 -1.53 -8.66
N VAL A 232 14.95 -2.08 -9.78
CA VAL A 232 14.90 -3.52 -10.08
C VAL A 232 16.32 -4.00 -10.32
N GLU A 233 16.83 -4.82 -9.41
CA GLU A 233 18.19 -5.35 -9.47
C GLU A 233 18.34 -6.38 -10.60
N ASN A 234 19.60 -6.72 -10.93
CA ASN A 234 19.87 -7.65 -12.03
C ASN A 234 19.37 -9.07 -11.74
N ASP A 235 19.26 -9.46 -10.48
CA ASP A 235 18.75 -10.76 -10.02
C ASP A 235 17.23 -10.78 -9.83
N GLY A 236 16.53 -9.74 -10.32
CA GLY A 236 15.08 -9.61 -10.23
C GLY A 236 14.55 -9.13 -8.89
N ARG A 237 15.40 -8.77 -7.92
CA ARG A 237 14.93 -8.14 -6.69
C ARG A 237 14.33 -6.77 -7.00
N ILE A 238 13.07 -6.57 -6.63
CA ILE A 238 12.36 -5.30 -6.77
C ILE A 238 12.45 -4.57 -5.44
N LEU A 239 13.05 -3.38 -5.44
CA LEU A 239 13.16 -2.51 -4.27
C LEU A 239 12.12 -1.39 -4.36
N PHE A 240 11.46 -1.11 -3.25
CA PHE A 240 10.42 -0.10 -3.14
C PHE A 240 10.67 0.88 -2.00
N ILE A 241 10.06 2.05 -2.13
CA ILE A 241 9.85 3.01 -1.06
C ILE A 241 8.35 3.11 -0.74
N ASP A 242 8.01 3.26 0.52
CA ASP A 242 6.65 3.56 0.98
C ASP A 242 6.68 4.61 2.08
N SER A 243 5.65 5.45 2.12
CA SER A 243 5.48 6.44 3.18
C SER A 243 4.37 6.00 4.13
N HIS A 244 4.37 6.49 5.37
CA HIS A 244 3.37 6.13 6.39
C HIS A 244 2.59 7.38 6.85
N PRO A 245 1.45 7.22 7.55
CA PRO A 245 0.65 8.36 8.04
C PRO A 245 1.39 9.32 8.99
N ASP A 246 2.55 8.91 9.51
CA ASP A 246 3.45 9.73 10.32
C ASP A 246 4.54 10.43 9.49
N ASN A 247 4.42 10.43 8.15
CA ASN A 247 5.34 10.96 7.15
C ASN A 247 6.72 10.27 7.08
N SER A 248 6.91 9.18 7.83
CA SER A 248 8.13 8.36 7.70
C SER A 248 8.17 7.69 6.33
N LEU A 249 9.37 7.58 5.75
CA LEU A 249 9.63 6.92 4.48
C LEU A 249 10.55 5.73 4.70
N THR A 250 10.07 4.56 4.29
CA THR A 250 10.76 3.28 4.45
C THR A 250 11.15 2.70 3.11
N ARG A 251 12.08 1.74 3.16
CA ARG A 251 12.60 1.01 2.00
C ARG A 251 12.45 -0.47 2.27
N GLY A 252 12.22 -1.25 1.22
CA GLY A 252 12.18 -2.70 1.34
C GLY A 252 12.22 -3.39 -0.02
N SER A 253 12.15 -4.71 0.01
CA SER A 253 12.05 -5.58 -1.15
C SER A 253 10.65 -6.19 -1.32
N TYR A 254 10.16 -6.22 -2.56
CA TYR A 254 8.88 -6.85 -2.87
C TYR A 254 8.91 -8.35 -2.57
N GLY A 255 7.82 -8.86 -1.99
CA GLY A 255 7.71 -10.25 -1.56
C GLY A 255 6.36 -10.54 -0.90
N LYS A 256 6.29 -11.60 -0.10
CA LYS A 256 5.04 -12.13 0.47
C LYS A 256 4.29 -11.16 1.39
N ARG A 257 4.94 -10.09 1.84
CA ARG A 257 4.30 -8.98 2.56
C ARG A 257 3.24 -8.23 1.74
N PHE A 258 3.27 -8.29 0.41
CA PHE A 258 2.25 -7.73 -0.48
C PHE A 258 1.32 -8.82 -0.97
N VAL A 259 0.04 -8.81 -0.59
CA VAL A 259 -0.85 -9.92 -0.92
C VAL A 259 -1.42 -9.83 -2.34
N ARG A 260 -1.60 -10.99 -2.96
CA ARG A 260 -2.44 -11.12 -4.17
C ARG A 260 -3.92 -11.12 -3.79
N ALA A 261 -4.76 -10.67 -4.71
CA ALA A 261 -6.21 -10.75 -4.58
C ALA A 261 -6.89 -10.86 -5.96
N SER A 262 -8.22 -10.90 -5.94
CA SER A 262 -9.01 -10.90 -7.17
C SER A 262 -8.78 -9.64 -8.01
N ALA A 263 -8.96 -9.78 -9.32
CA ALA A 263 -8.80 -8.70 -10.29
C ALA A 263 -9.56 -7.43 -9.90
N SER A 264 -10.78 -7.56 -9.38
CA SER A 264 -11.60 -6.44 -8.88
C SER A 264 -11.00 -5.68 -7.71
N MET A 265 -10.19 -6.34 -6.88
CA MET A 265 -9.46 -5.67 -5.81
C MET A 265 -8.20 -4.98 -6.33
N GLY A 266 -7.74 -5.29 -7.54
CA GLY A 266 -6.71 -4.53 -8.25
C GLY A 266 -5.28 -4.71 -7.73
N ALA A 267 -5.00 -5.71 -6.90
CA ALA A 267 -3.68 -5.99 -6.33
C ALA A 267 -2.53 -6.06 -7.36
N GLY A 268 -1.30 -5.74 -6.96
CA GLY A 268 -0.10 -5.94 -7.76
C GLY A 268 0.47 -4.66 -8.37
N PHE A 269 1.19 -4.81 -9.46
CA PHE A 269 1.93 -3.74 -10.12
C PHE A 269 1.03 -2.88 -11.02
N LYS A 270 1.28 -1.57 -11.02
CA LYS A 270 0.55 -0.61 -11.84
C LYS A 270 1.46 0.51 -12.34
N ASN A 271 1.32 0.87 -13.62
CA ASN A 271 1.98 2.04 -14.19
C ASN A 271 1.01 3.22 -14.35
N TRP A 272 1.57 4.43 -14.38
CA TRP A 272 0.84 5.66 -14.69
C TRP A 272 0.37 5.64 -16.13
N ARG A 273 -0.91 5.95 -16.37
CA ARG A 273 -1.41 6.15 -17.72
C ARG A 273 -0.75 7.38 -18.35
N PRO A 274 -0.23 7.26 -19.59
CA PRO A 274 0.18 8.42 -20.36
C PRO A 274 -0.95 9.47 -20.42
N SER A 275 -0.59 10.72 -20.17
CA SER A 275 -1.51 11.85 -20.16
C SER A 275 -1.12 12.91 -21.19
N LYS A 276 -2.12 13.52 -21.82
CA LYS A 276 -1.95 14.57 -22.83
C LYS A 276 -2.90 15.72 -22.58
N LEU A 277 -2.40 16.94 -22.69
CA LEU A 277 -3.19 18.16 -22.71
C LEU A 277 -3.72 18.39 -24.14
N VAL A 278 -5.04 18.48 -24.27
CA VAL A 278 -5.75 18.63 -25.54
C VAL A 278 -6.60 19.90 -25.50
N GLY A 279 -6.71 20.60 -26.63
CA GLY A 279 -7.55 21.81 -26.74
C GLY A 279 -7.03 23.04 -25.99
N ALA A 280 -5.77 23.02 -25.54
CA ALA A 280 -5.13 24.16 -24.87
C ALA A 280 -4.56 25.17 -25.88
N THR A 281 -4.37 26.41 -25.41
CA THR A 281 -3.71 27.49 -26.16
C THR A 281 -2.41 27.87 -25.46
N GLN A 282 -1.37 28.18 -26.24
CA GLN A 282 -0.08 28.63 -25.70
C GLN A 282 -0.10 30.16 -25.51
N GLY A 283 0.21 30.61 -24.31
CA GLY A 283 0.37 32.03 -23.97
C GLY A 283 1.71 32.60 -24.42
N ALA A 284 1.88 33.91 -24.27
CA ALA A 284 3.09 34.64 -24.68
C ALA A 284 4.35 34.20 -23.91
N ASP A 285 4.18 33.67 -22.70
CA ASP A 285 5.26 33.16 -21.85
C ASP A 285 5.68 31.71 -22.19
N GLY A 286 5.05 31.11 -23.21
CA GLY A 286 5.27 29.73 -23.64
C GLY A 286 4.50 28.69 -22.83
N ALA A 287 3.70 29.08 -21.82
CA ALA A 287 2.90 28.15 -21.04
C ALA A 287 1.53 27.89 -21.70
N TRP A 288 1.04 26.66 -21.55
CA TRP A 288 -0.28 26.24 -22.02
C TRP A 288 -1.35 26.52 -20.98
N HIS A 289 -2.51 26.96 -21.43
CA HIS A 289 -3.70 27.21 -20.61
C HIS A 289 -4.98 26.80 -21.36
N GLY A 290 -6.07 26.60 -20.60
CA GLY A 290 -7.31 26.03 -21.10
C GLY A 290 -7.18 24.54 -21.46
N GLY A 291 -8.15 24.01 -22.21
CA GLY A 291 -8.21 22.61 -22.59
C GLY A 291 -8.54 21.66 -21.44
N HIS A 292 -8.22 20.38 -21.64
CA HIS A 292 -8.38 19.31 -20.64
C HIS A 292 -7.32 18.22 -20.83
N ILE A 293 -7.12 17.40 -19.81
CA ILE A 293 -6.18 16.28 -19.85
C ILE A 293 -6.92 14.98 -20.22
N GLU A 294 -6.41 14.31 -21.26
CA GLU A 294 -6.85 12.99 -21.70
C GLU A 294 -5.84 11.92 -21.29
N LEU A 295 -6.35 10.77 -20.85
CA LEU A 295 -5.54 9.59 -20.52
C LEU A 295 -5.62 8.55 -21.62
N ALA A 296 -4.51 7.84 -21.84
CA ALA A 296 -4.49 6.72 -22.77
C ALA A 296 -5.42 5.57 -22.32
N PRO A 297 -6.30 5.05 -23.21
CA PRO A 297 -7.12 3.88 -22.92
C PRO A 297 -6.27 2.60 -22.90
N ASP A 298 -6.81 1.51 -22.32
CA ASP A 298 -6.11 0.21 -22.21
C ASP A 298 -5.59 -0.29 -23.57
N SER A 299 -6.36 -0.10 -24.64
CA SER A 299 -5.98 -0.51 -26.01
C SER A 299 -4.77 0.23 -26.60
N ALA A 300 -4.33 1.33 -25.97
CA ALA A 300 -3.18 2.12 -26.41
C ALA A 300 -1.91 1.85 -25.57
N LEU A 301 -1.97 0.90 -24.62
CA LEU A 301 -0.90 0.62 -23.67
C LEU A 301 -0.21 -0.69 -24.04
N ALA A 302 1.05 -0.60 -24.50
CA ALA A 302 1.79 -1.75 -24.98
C ALA A 302 2.15 -2.77 -23.89
N ASP A 303 2.33 -2.30 -22.66
CA ASP A 303 2.68 -3.09 -21.47
C ASP A 303 1.47 -3.40 -20.57
N TRP A 304 0.24 -3.16 -21.05
CA TRP A 304 -0.96 -3.54 -20.32
C TRP A 304 -1.07 -5.07 -20.24
N SER A 305 -1.29 -5.59 -19.04
CA SER A 305 -1.56 -7.01 -18.83
C SER A 305 -2.36 -7.22 -17.55
N ASP A 306 -3.21 -8.24 -17.54
CA ASP A 306 -3.93 -8.70 -16.34
C ASP A 306 -3.26 -9.90 -15.67
N GLU A 307 -2.00 -10.17 -16.02
CA GLU A 307 -1.40 -11.47 -15.75
C GLU A 307 -1.16 -11.80 -14.29
N GLN A 308 -0.86 -10.79 -13.50
CA GLN A 308 -0.79 -10.88 -12.05
C GLN A 308 -2.06 -11.48 -11.40
N PHE A 309 -3.22 -11.36 -12.08
CA PHE A 309 -4.48 -11.92 -11.60
C PHE A 309 -4.72 -13.34 -12.12
N PHE A 310 -4.53 -13.58 -13.41
CA PHE A 310 -5.01 -14.81 -14.06
C PHE A 310 -3.93 -15.82 -14.49
N GLY A 311 -2.66 -15.58 -14.14
CA GLY A 311 -1.53 -16.50 -14.38
C GLY A 311 -0.71 -16.11 -15.61
N THR A 312 -0.02 -17.04 -16.26
CA THR A 312 0.63 -16.86 -17.59
C THR A 312 0.11 -17.84 -18.66
N GLU A 313 -0.53 -18.92 -18.23
CA GLU A 313 -0.93 -20.05 -19.07
C GLU A 313 -2.11 -19.75 -20.02
N SER A 314 -2.22 -20.54 -21.10
CA SER A 314 -3.38 -20.54 -22.00
C SER A 314 -4.03 -21.93 -22.04
N PRO A 315 -5.35 -22.06 -21.79
CA PRO A 315 -6.29 -20.98 -21.46
C PRO A 315 -6.03 -20.38 -20.08
N ARG A 316 -6.29 -19.07 -19.96
CA ARG A 316 -6.17 -18.31 -18.71
C ARG A 316 -7.10 -18.86 -17.64
N ALA A 317 -6.69 -18.75 -16.37
CA ALA A 317 -7.56 -19.12 -15.25
C ALA A 317 -8.79 -18.21 -15.19
N LYS A 318 -9.96 -18.78 -14.88
CA LYS A 318 -11.20 -17.99 -14.69
C LYS A 318 -11.25 -17.31 -13.32
N GLN A 319 -10.63 -17.92 -12.32
CA GLN A 319 -10.53 -17.39 -10.96
C GLN A 319 -9.06 -17.11 -10.65
N TRP A 320 -8.82 -16.01 -9.94
CA TRP A 320 -7.46 -15.59 -9.60
C TRP A 320 -6.73 -16.58 -8.67
N THR A 321 -7.48 -17.36 -7.89
CA THR A 321 -6.97 -18.42 -7.01
C THR A 321 -6.42 -19.62 -7.79
N ASP A 322 -6.89 -19.82 -9.01
CA ASP A 322 -6.48 -20.94 -9.87
C ASP A 322 -5.39 -20.52 -10.86
N ALA A 323 -4.90 -19.27 -10.76
CA ALA A 323 -3.85 -18.73 -11.59
C ALA A 323 -2.56 -19.53 -11.44
N ARG A 324 -2.01 -19.96 -12.57
CA ARG A 324 -0.72 -20.64 -12.66
C ARG A 324 0.31 -19.72 -13.31
N PHE A 325 1.46 -19.59 -12.67
CA PHE A 325 2.58 -18.79 -13.17
C PHE A 325 3.66 -19.72 -13.68
N VAL A 326 3.91 -19.66 -14.97
CA VAL A 326 4.87 -20.49 -15.68
C VAL A 326 5.93 -19.59 -16.31
N TYR A 327 7.19 -19.86 -16.01
CA TYR A 327 8.34 -19.19 -16.60
C TYR A 327 9.26 -20.23 -17.22
N LYS A 328 9.55 -20.11 -18.53
CA LYS A 328 10.37 -21.07 -19.30
C LYS A 328 9.96 -22.55 -19.11
N GLY A 329 8.65 -22.81 -18.97
CA GLY A 329 8.09 -24.16 -18.80
C GLY A 329 8.04 -24.68 -17.36
N GLU A 330 8.60 -23.95 -16.39
CA GLU A 330 8.54 -24.28 -14.97
C GLU A 330 7.38 -23.54 -14.29
N ALA A 331 6.53 -24.27 -13.56
CA ALA A 331 5.48 -23.67 -12.75
C ALA A 331 6.06 -23.20 -11.41
N LEU A 332 5.89 -21.91 -11.11
CA LEU A 332 6.44 -21.25 -9.94
C LEU A 332 5.31 -20.72 -9.04
N ASP A 333 5.63 -20.51 -7.76
CA ASP A 333 4.85 -19.59 -6.94
C ASP A 333 4.91 -18.18 -7.55
N TYR A 334 3.89 -17.37 -7.28
CA TYR A 334 3.79 -16.03 -7.86
C TYR A 334 5.00 -15.13 -7.56
N TYR A 335 5.52 -15.13 -6.32
CA TYR A 335 6.62 -14.22 -5.98
C TYR A 335 7.94 -14.67 -6.60
N ASP A 336 8.18 -15.99 -6.68
CA ASP A 336 9.31 -16.55 -7.42
C ASP A 336 9.18 -16.27 -8.92
N TYR A 337 7.97 -16.37 -9.49
CA TYR A 337 7.70 -15.98 -10.88
C TYR A 337 8.02 -14.51 -11.13
N VAL A 338 7.55 -13.60 -10.28
CA VAL A 338 7.83 -12.15 -10.42
C VAL A 338 9.33 -11.91 -10.44
N ARG A 339 10.08 -12.50 -9.49
CA ARG A 339 11.54 -12.35 -9.45
C ARG A 339 12.21 -12.87 -10.71
N GLN A 340 11.82 -14.05 -11.20
CA GLN A 340 12.38 -14.62 -12.43
C GLN A 340 12.04 -13.78 -13.67
N ALA A 341 10.81 -13.28 -13.77
CA ALA A 341 10.34 -12.54 -14.93
C ALA A 341 10.98 -11.15 -15.07
N VAL A 342 11.40 -10.54 -13.95
CA VAL A 342 12.05 -9.22 -13.97
C VAL A 342 13.59 -9.27 -13.89
N ALA A 343 14.19 -10.45 -13.77
CA ALA A 343 15.64 -10.63 -13.70
C ALA A 343 16.33 -10.45 -15.06
N LYS A 344 17.61 -10.07 -15.04
CA LYS A 344 18.49 -10.15 -16.20
C LYS A 344 19.07 -11.56 -16.29
N GLY A 345 18.41 -12.42 -17.06
CA GLY A 345 18.82 -13.82 -17.22
C GLY A 345 18.21 -14.71 -16.14
N ASP A 346 18.79 -15.89 -15.95
CA ASP A 346 18.30 -16.84 -14.94
C ASP A 346 18.67 -16.35 -13.53
N VAL A 347 17.71 -16.37 -12.61
CA VAL A 347 17.98 -15.98 -11.21
C VAL A 347 18.84 -17.04 -10.56
N VAL A 348 19.98 -16.60 -10.06
CA VAL A 348 20.86 -17.38 -9.19
C VAL A 348 20.91 -16.68 -7.84
N TYR A 349 20.66 -17.45 -6.77
CA TYR A 349 20.66 -16.96 -5.41
C TYR A 349 22.03 -17.14 -4.78
N ASP A 350 22.62 -16.04 -4.30
CA ASP A 350 23.70 -16.10 -3.32
C ASP A 350 23.04 -16.19 -1.94
N PRO A 351 22.97 -17.39 -1.32
CA PRO A 351 22.20 -17.59 -0.09
C PRO A 351 22.75 -16.77 1.08
N ILE A 352 24.07 -16.53 1.11
CA ILE A 352 24.72 -15.74 2.15
C ILE A 352 24.32 -14.28 2.01
N LYS A 353 24.43 -13.71 0.81
CA LYS A 353 24.01 -12.33 0.53
C LYS A 353 22.51 -12.14 0.79
N GLU A 354 21.67 -13.07 0.34
CA GLU A 354 20.22 -13.00 0.53
C GLU A 354 19.85 -12.98 2.02
N THR A 355 20.40 -13.89 2.83
CA THR A 355 20.16 -13.91 4.28
C THR A 355 20.61 -12.61 4.95
N ARG A 356 21.79 -12.07 4.59
CA ARG A 356 22.26 -10.80 5.14
C ARG A 356 21.33 -9.65 4.83
N LEU A 357 20.87 -9.54 3.59
CA LEU A 357 19.95 -8.50 3.17
C LEU A 357 18.62 -8.58 3.93
N MET A 358 18.07 -9.78 4.10
CA MET A 358 16.83 -9.98 4.84
C MET A 358 16.94 -9.59 6.31
N VAL A 359 18.07 -9.90 6.98
CA VAL A 359 18.30 -9.46 8.38
C VAL A 359 18.44 -7.94 8.47
N ARG A 360 19.17 -7.31 7.54
CA ARG A 360 19.30 -5.84 7.49
C ARG A 360 17.96 -5.15 7.26
N GLU A 361 17.14 -5.65 6.32
CA GLU A 361 15.80 -5.12 6.07
C GLU A 361 14.90 -5.22 7.31
N LEU A 362 14.95 -6.35 8.03
CA LEU A 362 14.21 -6.51 9.29
C LEU A 362 14.73 -5.57 10.39
N CYS A 363 16.04 -5.31 10.45
CA CYS A 363 16.62 -4.34 11.37
C CYS A 363 16.09 -2.93 11.09
N ASP A 364 16.05 -2.52 9.82
CA ASP A 364 15.46 -1.25 9.40
C ASP A 364 13.99 -1.17 9.81
N ASP A 365 13.20 -2.22 9.57
CA ASP A 365 11.78 -2.28 9.99
C ASP A 365 11.61 -2.12 11.51
N LEU A 366 12.51 -2.69 12.32
CA LEU A 366 12.52 -2.51 13.77
C LEU A 366 12.87 -1.07 14.18
N HIS A 367 13.84 -0.43 13.52
CA HIS A 367 14.16 0.98 13.74
C HIS A 367 12.98 1.90 13.41
N TYR A 368 12.28 1.66 12.30
CA TYR A 368 11.09 2.42 11.94
C TYR A 368 9.95 2.20 12.94
N ARG A 369 9.80 0.98 13.45
CA ARG A 369 8.85 0.70 14.53
C ARG A 369 9.16 1.52 15.79
N ALA A 370 10.43 1.69 16.16
CA ALA A 370 10.84 2.52 17.28
C ALA A 370 10.41 3.99 17.09
N GLN A 371 10.61 4.54 15.90
CA GLN A 371 10.16 5.89 15.56
C GLN A 371 8.64 6.05 15.68
N SER A 372 7.88 5.09 15.15
CA SER A 372 6.41 5.15 15.23
C SER A 372 5.88 5.07 16.67
N ILE A 373 6.52 4.27 17.53
CA ILE A 373 6.19 4.23 18.96
C ILE A 373 6.52 5.57 19.63
N ASP A 374 7.69 6.14 19.35
CA ASP A 374 8.09 7.44 19.90
C ASP A 374 7.10 8.57 19.49
N ILE A 375 6.63 8.55 18.25
CA ILE A 375 5.59 9.46 17.76
C ILE A 375 4.27 9.29 18.53
N ALA A 376 3.83 8.05 18.77
CA ALA A 376 2.62 7.77 19.57
C ALA A 376 2.74 8.22 21.04
N VAL A 377 3.93 8.05 21.62
CA VAL A 377 4.25 8.46 23.00
C VAL A 377 4.28 9.98 23.11
N LYS A 378 4.90 10.68 22.16
CA LYS A 378 4.89 12.15 22.08
C LYS A 378 3.48 12.72 21.93
N ALA A 379 2.59 12.01 21.25
CA ALA A 379 1.16 12.35 21.17
C ALA A 379 0.37 12.04 22.46
N GLY A 380 0.99 11.37 23.44
CA GLY A 380 0.44 11.09 24.77
C GLY A 380 -0.65 10.02 24.80
N LEU A 381 -0.74 9.15 23.79
CA LEU A 381 -1.78 8.11 23.73
C LEU A 381 -1.59 7.05 24.82
N ASN A 382 -0.35 6.71 25.13
CA ASN A 382 0.02 5.82 26.23
C ASN A 382 -0.41 6.36 27.61
N GLY A 383 -0.64 7.66 27.75
CA GLY A 383 -1.18 8.27 28.97
C GLY A 383 -2.71 8.18 29.12
N ARG A 384 -3.43 7.83 28.04
CA ARG A 384 -4.91 7.79 28.03
C ARG A 384 -5.44 6.47 28.58
N SER A 385 -6.68 6.46 29.05
CA SER A 385 -7.38 5.22 29.43
C SER A 385 -7.63 4.33 28.22
N GLN A 386 -7.59 3.02 28.41
CA GLN A 386 -8.01 2.08 27.36
C GLN A 386 -9.48 2.29 26.98
N PRO A 387 -9.85 2.21 25.69
CA PRO A 387 -11.23 2.34 25.27
C PRO A 387 -12.05 1.12 25.71
N ALA A 388 -13.37 1.25 25.72
CA ALA A 388 -14.27 0.15 26.09
C ALA A 388 -14.23 -1.03 25.10
N ARG A 389 -13.90 -0.74 23.83
CA ARG A 389 -13.79 -1.70 22.73
C ARG A 389 -12.65 -1.31 21.80
N LEU A 390 -12.09 -2.29 21.10
CA LEU A 390 -11.24 -2.06 19.94
C LEU A 390 -12.04 -1.37 18.81
N PRO A 391 -11.36 -0.73 17.84
CA PRO A 391 -12.00 -0.27 16.62
C PRO A 391 -12.68 -1.42 15.86
N ASP A 392 -13.65 -1.09 14.99
CA ASP A 392 -14.38 -2.09 14.20
C ASP A 392 -13.46 -3.01 13.39
N ASN A 393 -12.28 -2.55 13.00
CA ASN A 393 -11.18 -3.35 12.48
C ASN A 393 -9.85 -2.72 12.92
N ILE A 394 -8.90 -3.51 13.45
CA ILE A 394 -7.63 -2.95 13.96
C ILE A 394 -6.67 -2.56 12.82
N TYR A 395 -6.79 -3.20 11.66
CA TYR A 395 -5.92 -2.98 10.50
C TYR A 395 -6.40 -1.82 9.62
N GLY A 396 -7.71 -1.67 9.45
CA GLY A 396 -8.34 -0.62 8.65
C GLY A 396 -9.37 0.16 9.46
N THR A 397 -8.98 1.33 9.96
CA THR A 397 -9.87 2.21 10.72
C THR A 397 -9.57 3.68 10.39
N SER A 398 -10.00 4.61 11.25
CA SER A 398 -9.71 6.04 11.12
C SER A 398 -9.33 6.68 12.45
N GLY A 399 -8.74 7.88 12.39
CA GLY A 399 -8.43 8.70 13.55
C GLY A 399 -7.19 8.23 14.32
N ALA A 400 -7.13 8.49 15.63
CA ALA A 400 -5.90 8.29 16.41
C ALA A 400 -5.37 6.84 16.39
N TRP A 401 -6.26 5.85 16.26
CA TRP A 401 -5.82 4.46 16.10
C TRP A 401 -5.08 4.25 14.77
N GLU A 402 -5.65 4.74 13.66
CA GLU A 402 -5.03 4.65 12.33
C GLU A 402 -3.64 5.29 12.30
N THR A 403 -3.46 6.43 12.98
CA THR A 403 -2.19 7.16 13.00
C THR A 403 -1.11 6.51 13.90
N TYR A 404 -1.49 6.01 15.09
CA TYR A 404 -0.51 5.71 16.15
C TYR A 404 -0.43 4.23 16.55
N SER A 405 -1.39 3.40 16.14
CA SER A 405 -1.29 1.95 16.30
C SER A 405 -0.34 1.35 15.28
N THR A 406 0.16 0.13 15.53
CA THR A 406 1.06 -0.57 14.59
C THR A 406 0.58 -1.93 14.07
N PRO A 407 -0.70 -2.33 14.10
CA PRO A 407 -1.08 -3.72 13.83
C PRO A 407 -0.74 -4.16 12.39
N SER A 408 -0.96 -3.30 11.39
CA SER A 408 -0.61 -3.60 10.00
C SER A 408 0.89 -3.61 9.75
N ARG A 409 1.66 -2.76 10.45
CA ARG A 409 3.13 -2.73 10.37
C ARG A 409 3.71 -3.97 11.05
N ASP A 410 3.23 -4.29 12.24
CA ASP A 410 3.66 -5.46 13.02
C ASP A 410 3.31 -6.77 12.30
N ALA A 411 2.16 -6.85 11.61
CA ALA A 411 1.80 -8.00 10.78
C ALA A 411 2.78 -8.21 9.61
N ARG A 412 3.16 -7.14 8.89
CA ARG A 412 4.18 -7.20 7.82
C ARG A 412 5.54 -7.63 8.37
N LEU A 413 5.97 -7.04 9.49
CA LEU A 413 7.20 -7.39 10.18
C LEU A 413 7.24 -8.90 10.52
N LYS A 414 6.14 -9.42 11.09
CA LYS A 414 6.00 -10.86 11.41
C LYS A 414 6.10 -11.73 10.18
N THR A 415 5.43 -11.37 9.09
CA THR A 415 5.54 -12.09 7.81
C THR A 415 6.99 -12.14 7.33
N SER A 416 7.73 -11.04 7.41
CA SER A 416 9.14 -10.99 6.98
C SER A 416 10.08 -11.81 7.86
N PHE A 417 9.84 -11.88 9.18
CA PHE A 417 10.60 -12.80 10.06
C PHE A 417 10.35 -14.28 9.72
N VAL A 418 9.11 -14.66 9.47
CA VAL A 418 8.78 -16.03 9.02
C VAL A 418 9.38 -16.32 7.65
N GLU A 419 9.34 -15.36 6.73
CA GLU A 419 9.95 -15.49 5.40
C GLU A 419 11.46 -15.66 5.47
N LEU A 420 12.17 -14.96 6.38
CA LEU A 420 13.60 -15.16 6.61
C LEU A 420 13.91 -16.60 7.03
N ARG A 421 13.14 -17.15 7.99
CA ARG A 421 13.29 -18.55 8.41
C ARG A 421 13.06 -19.50 7.25
N ASP A 422 11.92 -19.37 6.57
CA ASP A 422 11.54 -20.26 5.46
C ASP A 422 12.52 -20.21 4.30
N ARG A 423 13.00 -19.02 3.95
CA ARG A 423 13.94 -18.86 2.85
C ARG A 423 15.29 -19.45 3.17
N THR A 424 15.75 -19.30 4.41
CA THR A 424 17.02 -19.88 4.85
C THR A 424 16.97 -21.40 4.83
N LEU A 425 15.86 -22.01 5.26
CA LEU A 425 15.63 -23.45 5.12
C LEU A 425 15.55 -23.89 3.65
N GLN A 426 14.89 -23.12 2.80
CA GLN A 426 14.81 -23.40 1.37
C GLN A 426 16.20 -23.45 0.74
N PHE A 427 17.12 -22.54 1.11
CA PHE A 427 18.50 -22.58 0.62
C PHE A 427 19.24 -23.84 1.06
N VAL A 428 19.04 -24.30 2.30
CA VAL A 428 19.60 -25.57 2.78
C VAL A 428 19.09 -26.76 1.96
N GLU A 429 17.79 -26.80 1.63
CA GLU A 429 17.22 -27.86 0.81
C GLU A 429 17.71 -27.81 -0.65
N MET A 430 17.81 -26.61 -1.24
CA MET A 430 18.39 -26.41 -2.57
C MET A 430 19.85 -26.90 -2.63
N TRP A 431 20.64 -26.61 -1.59
CA TRP A 431 22.02 -27.05 -1.50
C TRP A 431 22.16 -28.57 -1.39
N LYS A 432 21.33 -29.23 -0.56
CA LYS A 432 21.27 -30.70 -0.49
C LYS A 432 20.90 -31.34 -1.82
N ALA A 433 20.13 -30.63 -2.64
CA ALA A 433 19.68 -31.09 -3.96
C ALA A 433 20.65 -30.74 -5.11
N ASP A 434 21.78 -30.07 -4.83
CA ASP A 434 22.72 -29.55 -5.84
C ASP A 434 21.99 -28.66 -6.89
N ASP A 435 21.09 -27.80 -6.41
CA ASP A 435 20.27 -26.96 -7.28
C ASP A 435 21.14 -25.91 -8.00
N PRO A 436 21.16 -25.88 -9.35
CA PRO A 436 21.98 -24.94 -10.13
C PRO A 436 21.59 -23.47 -9.95
N LYS A 437 20.43 -23.19 -9.34
CA LYS A 437 19.98 -21.83 -8.99
C LYS A 437 20.65 -21.29 -7.73
N LEU A 438 21.52 -22.07 -7.07
CA LEU A 438 22.25 -21.64 -5.88
C LEU A 438 23.72 -21.34 -6.22
N ALA A 439 24.13 -20.07 -6.13
CA ALA A 439 25.52 -19.66 -6.22
C ALA A 439 26.16 -19.76 -4.83
N TYR A 440 26.71 -20.92 -4.53
CA TYR A 440 27.44 -21.16 -3.29
C TYR A 440 28.59 -22.13 -3.51
N ASP A 441 29.80 -21.72 -3.11
CA ASP A 441 31.05 -22.46 -3.30
C ASP A 441 31.66 -22.98 -1.98
N GLY A 442 31.01 -22.70 -0.85
CA GLY A 442 31.42 -23.18 0.48
C GLY A 442 31.09 -24.66 0.71
N GLN A 443 31.59 -25.20 1.83
CA GLN A 443 31.50 -26.63 2.15
C GLN A 443 30.35 -26.99 3.10
N ASP A 444 29.84 -26.03 3.87
CA ASP A 444 28.81 -26.25 4.89
C ASP A 444 27.85 -25.05 4.89
N LEU A 445 26.86 -25.10 4.00
CA LEU A 445 25.90 -24.01 3.86
C LEU A 445 25.12 -23.70 5.15
N PRO A 446 24.60 -24.70 5.91
CA PRO A 446 23.97 -24.46 7.22
C PRO A 446 24.84 -23.62 8.17
N ARG A 447 26.13 -23.98 8.30
CA ARG A 447 27.07 -23.24 9.15
C ARG A 447 27.26 -21.80 8.67
N ASP A 448 27.46 -21.60 7.38
CA ASP A 448 27.77 -20.29 6.81
C ASP A 448 26.55 -19.37 6.80
N LEU A 449 25.35 -19.90 6.59
CA LEU A 449 24.07 -19.19 6.79
C LEU A 449 23.90 -18.75 8.24
N GLY A 450 24.13 -19.64 9.20
CA GLY A 450 24.06 -19.32 10.63
C GLY A 450 25.09 -18.25 11.04
N ALA A 451 26.29 -18.29 10.46
CA ALA A 451 27.31 -17.26 10.69
C ALA A 451 26.90 -15.90 10.11
N ALA A 452 26.42 -15.88 8.86
CA ALA A 452 25.95 -14.66 8.21
C ALA A 452 24.76 -14.03 8.94
N TYR A 453 23.81 -14.84 9.42
CA TYR A 453 22.71 -14.38 10.25
C TYR A 453 23.20 -13.73 11.55
N ARG A 454 24.05 -14.43 12.31
CA ARG A 454 24.57 -13.91 13.59
C ARG A 454 25.31 -12.60 13.43
N GLU A 455 26.16 -12.49 12.42
CA GLU A 455 26.93 -11.26 12.17
C GLU A 455 26.02 -10.04 11.96
N GLU A 456 24.98 -10.17 11.14
CA GLU A 456 24.03 -9.07 10.89
C GLU A 456 23.10 -8.82 12.09
N ALA A 457 22.67 -9.88 12.79
CA ALA A 457 21.82 -9.77 13.97
C ALA A 457 22.55 -9.06 15.13
N GLU A 458 23.83 -9.38 15.35
CA GLU A 458 24.68 -8.74 16.37
C GLU A 458 24.98 -7.28 16.02
N ALA A 459 25.10 -6.94 14.74
CA ALA A 459 25.26 -5.56 14.28
C ALA A 459 24.00 -4.70 14.48
N CYS A 460 22.83 -5.33 14.55
CA CYS A 460 21.55 -4.65 14.72
C CYS A 460 21.22 -4.38 16.20
N THR A 461 21.22 -3.10 16.60
CA THR A 461 20.71 -2.65 17.89
C THR A 461 19.61 -1.62 17.70
N VAL A 462 18.43 -1.91 18.25
CA VAL A 462 17.32 -0.96 18.31
C VAL A 462 17.37 -0.22 19.64
N ILE A 463 17.07 1.08 19.61
CA ILE A 463 16.94 1.91 20.81
C ILE A 463 15.52 2.44 20.88
N TYR A 464 14.87 2.28 22.03
CA TYR A 464 13.57 2.87 22.31
C TYR A 464 13.57 3.68 23.60
N THR A 465 12.72 4.71 23.65
CA THR A 465 12.54 5.54 24.85
C THR A 465 11.51 4.90 25.78
N ALA A 466 11.93 4.53 26.99
CA ALA A 466 11.06 3.97 28.02
C ALA A 466 10.11 5.03 28.62
N SER A 467 9.12 4.59 29.40
CA SER A 467 8.13 5.47 30.04
C SER A 467 8.75 6.54 30.96
N ASN A 468 9.92 6.26 31.54
CA ASN A 468 10.67 7.19 32.39
C ASN A 468 11.64 8.09 31.60
N GLY A 469 11.67 8.00 30.27
CA GLY A 469 12.56 8.77 29.40
C GLY A 469 13.94 8.15 29.18
N GLU A 470 14.26 7.04 29.83
CA GLU A 470 15.54 6.35 29.62
C GLU A 470 15.58 5.67 28.24
N ALA A 471 16.73 5.76 27.56
CA ALA A 471 16.97 5.01 26.34
C ALA A 471 17.29 3.55 26.67
N ARG A 472 16.54 2.62 26.10
CA ARG A 472 16.74 1.18 26.26
C ARG A 472 17.19 0.56 24.96
N ARG A 473 18.16 -0.36 25.07
CA ARG A 473 18.69 -1.13 23.96
C ARG A 473 17.94 -2.45 23.85
N LEU A 474 17.65 -2.85 22.62
CA LEU A 474 17.06 -4.13 22.27
C LEU A 474 17.86 -4.69 21.10
N THR A 475 18.42 -5.88 21.26
CA THR A 475 19.11 -6.60 20.18
C THR A 475 18.11 -7.17 19.18
N PHE A 476 18.59 -7.54 17.98
CA PHE A 476 17.76 -8.21 16.99
C PHE A 476 17.13 -9.51 17.52
N GLU A 477 17.91 -10.33 18.23
CA GLU A 477 17.42 -11.60 18.79
C GLU A 477 16.38 -11.40 19.89
N GLU A 478 16.57 -10.42 20.78
CA GLU A 478 15.55 -10.10 21.78
C GLU A 478 14.26 -9.59 21.11
N ALA A 479 14.38 -8.79 20.04
CA ALA A 479 13.24 -8.33 19.27
C ALA A 479 12.51 -9.49 18.57
N ARG A 480 13.24 -10.43 17.96
CA ARG A 480 12.69 -11.65 17.36
C ARG A 480 11.96 -12.50 18.40
N ALA A 481 12.60 -12.76 19.54
CA ALA A 481 12.01 -13.59 20.60
C ALA A 481 10.71 -12.99 21.16
N ARG A 482 10.61 -11.65 21.22
CA ARG A 482 9.45 -10.91 21.73
C ARG A 482 8.46 -10.48 20.63
N LEU A 483 8.69 -10.87 19.37
CA LEU A 483 8.00 -10.32 18.21
C LEU A 483 6.46 -10.43 18.29
N PHE A 484 5.96 -11.52 18.87
CA PHE A 484 4.53 -11.76 19.05
C PHE A 484 3.97 -11.18 20.36
N ASP A 485 4.82 -10.65 21.22
CA ASP A 485 4.45 -9.93 22.44
C ASP A 485 4.38 -8.42 22.22
N PHE A 486 4.94 -7.93 21.12
CA PHE A 486 4.84 -6.53 20.69
C PHE A 486 3.39 -6.03 20.66
N SER A 487 3.06 -5.13 21.57
CA SER A 487 1.74 -4.49 21.54
C SER A 487 1.63 -3.53 20.36
N PHE A 488 0.57 -3.72 19.56
CA PHE A 488 0.16 -2.79 18.52
C PHE A 488 -0.70 -1.62 19.03
N ASP A 489 -1.20 -1.72 20.27
CA ASP A 489 -2.19 -0.81 20.84
C ASP A 489 -1.52 0.49 21.34
N PRO A 490 -1.89 1.68 20.85
CA PRO A 490 -1.22 2.94 21.19
C PRO A 490 -1.43 3.39 22.63
N HIS A 491 -2.34 2.76 23.38
CA HIS A 491 -2.58 3.08 24.77
C HIS A 491 -1.62 2.37 25.72
N HIS A 492 -0.89 1.36 25.27
CA HIS A 492 0.09 0.69 26.13
C HIS A 492 1.39 1.48 26.26
N CYS A 493 2.04 1.33 27.41
CA CYS A 493 3.36 1.90 27.66
C CYS A 493 4.41 1.39 26.65
N PRO A 494 5.48 2.16 26.37
CA PRO A 494 6.57 1.76 25.47
C PRO A 494 7.15 0.37 25.74
N GLU A 495 7.22 -0.04 27.00
CA GLU A 495 7.74 -1.33 27.41
C GLU A 495 6.89 -2.49 26.89
N LEU A 496 5.56 -2.40 27.04
CA LEU A 496 4.63 -3.38 26.47
C LEU A 496 4.54 -3.27 24.95
N ARG A 497 4.75 -2.08 24.38
CA ARG A 497 4.91 -1.92 22.93
C ARG A 497 6.12 -2.68 22.40
N TRP A 498 7.14 -2.95 23.23
CA TRP A 498 8.31 -3.77 22.90
C TRP A 498 8.31 -5.16 23.51
N GLY A 499 7.15 -5.63 23.99
CA GLY A 499 6.99 -6.99 24.50
C GLY A 499 7.82 -7.27 25.76
N ALA A 500 8.12 -6.24 26.56
CA ALA A 500 8.85 -6.41 27.81
C ALA A 500 8.10 -7.36 28.75
N SER A 501 8.79 -8.38 29.25
CA SER A 501 8.27 -9.36 30.20
C SER A 501 9.06 -9.40 31.50
N ASP A 502 10.29 -8.89 31.49
CA ASP A 502 11.15 -8.77 32.67
C ASP A 502 10.59 -7.77 33.68
N ALA A 503 10.70 -8.10 34.97
CA ALA A 503 10.13 -7.30 36.05
C ALA A 503 10.84 -5.94 36.22
N ASP A 504 12.16 -5.89 36.00
CA ASP A 504 12.93 -4.66 36.10
C ASP A 504 12.64 -3.74 34.90
N GLU A 505 12.51 -4.31 33.69
CA GLU A 505 12.10 -3.59 32.50
C GLU A 505 10.67 -3.01 32.67
N LEU A 506 9.74 -3.80 33.20
CA LEU A 506 8.35 -3.40 33.40
C LEU A 506 8.13 -2.41 34.57
N ARG A 507 9.14 -2.18 35.43
CA ARG A 507 9.03 -1.27 36.58
C ARG A 507 8.76 0.18 36.19
N THR A 508 9.17 0.59 34.99
CA THR A 508 8.94 1.94 34.47
C THR A 508 7.59 2.10 33.80
N CYS A 509 6.92 0.99 33.43
CA CYS A 509 5.64 1.02 32.73
C CYS A 509 4.49 1.41 33.69
N PRO A 510 3.82 2.57 33.48
CA PRO A 510 2.77 3.07 34.37
C PRO A 510 1.42 2.35 34.19
N ASP A 511 1.34 1.37 33.30
CA ASP A 511 0.09 0.70 32.95
C ASP A 511 -0.47 -0.08 34.15
N GLY A 512 -1.66 0.34 34.59
CA GLY A 512 -2.42 -0.30 35.65
C GLY A 512 -3.11 -1.59 35.21
N ARG A 513 -3.83 -2.22 36.15
CA ARG A 513 -4.48 -3.53 35.98
C ARG A 513 -5.34 -3.65 34.71
N THR A 514 -6.11 -2.62 34.37
CA THR A 514 -6.99 -2.63 33.20
C THR A 514 -6.20 -2.68 31.89
N LYS A 515 -5.12 -1.91 31.78
CA LYS A 515 -4.27 -1.90 30.58
C LYS A 515 -3.55 -3.23 30.42
N ARG A 516 -2.98 -3.77 31.49
CA ARG A 516 -2.35 -5.11 31.47
C ARG A 516 -3.34 -6.20 31.06
N ALA A 517 -4.58 -6.14 31.56
CA ALA A 517 -5.62 -7.06 31.13
C ALA A 517 -5.93 -6.97 29.62
N TRP A 518 -5.90 -5.78 29.04
CA TRP A 518 -6.03 -5.60 27.58
C TRP A 518 -4.83 -6.17 26.84
N TYR A 519 -3.61 -5.88 27.31
CA TYR A 519 -2.40 -6.46 26.76
C TYR A 519 -2.50 -7.99 26.72
N ASP A 520 -2.83 -8.64 27.83
CA ASP A 520 -2.95 -10.11 27.90
C ASP A 520 -4.03 -10.64 26.94
N ALA A 521 -5.22 -10.02 26.95
CA ALA A 521 -6.34 -10.47 26.13
C ALA A 521 -6.11 -10.28 24.62
N GLN A 522 -5.25 -9.34 24.22
CA GLN A 522 -4.88 -9.09 22.83
C GLN A 522 -3.83 -10.08 22.28
N GLN A 523 -3.29 -11.03 23.07
CA GLN A 523 -2.23 -11.94 22.62
C GLN A 523 -2.61 -12.70 21.34
N ARG A 524 -3.83 -13.24 21.28
CA ARG A 524 -4.30 -13.98 20.11
C ARG A 524 -4.32 -13.13 18.84
N LEU A 525 -4.64 -11.84 18.97
CA LEU A 525 -4.56 -10.90 17.87
C LEU A 525 -3.10 -10.66 17.46
N ARG A 526 -2.17 -10.55 18.42
CA ARG A 526 -0.75 -10.39 18.14
C ARG A 526 -0.13 -11.62 17.46
N ASN A 527 -0.60 -12.82 17.74
CA ASN A 527 -0.14 -14.06 17.10
C ASN A 527 -0.51 -14.15 15.60
N GLN A 528 -1.37 -13.27 15.08
CA GLN A 528 -1.73 -13.24 13.67
C GLN A 528 -0.67 -12.53 12.83
N MET A 529 -0.42 -13.08 11.64
CA MET A 529 0.33 -12.41 10.56
C MET A 529 -0.60 -11.90 9.45
N GLU A 530 -1.78 -12.50 9.32
CA GLU A 530 -2.75 -12.16 8.28
C GLU A 530 -3.52 -10.91 8.66
N ARG A 531 -3.56 -9.97 7.71
CA ARG A 531 -4.36 -8.76 7.84
C ARG A 531 -5.73 -8.99 7.21
N THR A 532 -6.76 -9.07 8.04
CA THR A 532 -8.15 -9.37 7.65
C THR A 532 -9.01 -8.11 7.74
N TYR A 533 -9.01 -7.30 6.68
CA TYR A 533 -9.69 -5.99 6.66
C TYR A 533 -11.22 -6.09 6.56
N ASP A 534 -11.73 -7.23 6.13
CA ASP A 534 -13.15 -7.57 6.07
C ASP A 534 -13.69 -8.18 7.37
N ALA A 535 -12.81 -8.54 8.31
CA ALA A 535 -13.20 -9.08 9.60
C ALA A 535 -13.65 -7.98 10.58
N ARG A 536 -14.68 -8.28 11.38
CA ARG A 536 -15.09 -7.41 12.49
C ARG A 536 -14.24 -7.69 13.71
N MET A 537 -13.53 -6.67 14.20
CA MET A 537 -12.61 -6.74 15.33
C MET A 537 -12.91 -5.78 16.47
N GLY A 538 -14.09 -5.14 16.46
CA GLY A 538 -14.55 -4.26 17.52
C GLY A 538 -14.87 -5.00 18.82
N PHE A 539 -13.92 -5.77 19.34
CA PHE A 539 -14.02 -6.64 20.51
C PHE A 539 -13.91 -5.84 21.80
N SER A 540 -14.68 -6.24 22.82
CA SER A 540 -14.45 -5.83 24.20
C SER A 540 -13.37 -6.70 24.86
N LEU A 541 -12.89 -6.26 26.03
CA LEU A 541 -12.00 -7.08 26.86
C LEU A 541 -12.60 -8.46 27.19
N ALA A 542 -13.90 -8.55 27.41
CA ALA A 542 -14.59 -9.82 27.68
C ALA A 542 -14.60 -10.74 26.45
N ASP A 543 -14.85 -10.18 25.26
CA ASP A 543 -14.85 -10.92 24.00
C ASP A 543 -13.46 -11.53 23.72
N LEU A 544 -12.40 -10.73 23.92
CA LEU A 544 -11.02 -11.18 23.74
C LEU A 544 -10.62 -12.29 24.73
N ARG A 545 -10.99 -12.14 26.00
CA ARG A 545 -10.75 -13.18 27.03
C ARG A 545 -11.50 -14.48 26.76
N ALA A 546 -12.72 -14.38 26.24
CA ALA A 546 -13.52 -15.53 25.84
C ALA A 546 -13.00 -16.17 24.54
N GLY A 547 -12.10 -15.49 23.83
CA GLY A 547 -11.50 -16.03 22.62
C GLY A 547 -12.49 -16.23 21.48
N VAL A 548 -13.43 -15.29 21.32
CA VAL A 548 -14.49 -15.38 20.31
C VAL A 548 -13.95 -15.57 18.88
N PRO A 549 -14.72 -16.15 17.96
CA PRO A 549 -14.29 -16.30 16.57
C PRO A 549 -13.78 -15.00 15.96
N GLY A 550 -12.64 -15.06 15.25
CA GLY A 550 -11.99 -13.88 14.65
C GLY A 550 -11.06 -13.09 15.60
N SER A 551 -10.98 -13.44 16.90
CA SER A 551 -10.06 -12.81 17.87
C SER A 551 -8.60 -13.29 17.77
N GLY A 552 -8.26 -14.04 16.72
CA GLY A 552 -6.91 -14.42 16.36
C GLY A 552 -6.51 -15.86 16.66
N ARG A 553 -5.21 -16.12 16.81
CA ARG A 553 -4.61 -17.46 16.87
C ARG A 553 -3.98 -17.73 18.22
N ASP A 554 -4.06 -18.98 18.68
CA ASP A 554 -3.57 -19.35 20.01
C ASP A 554 -2.04 -19.42 20.07
N ALA A 555 -1.42 -19.95 19.02
CA ALA A 555 0.03 -20.07 18.91
C ALA A 555 0.60 -19.13 17.84
N PRO A 556 1.73 -18.47 18.10
CA PRO A 556 2.47 -17.74 17.08
C PRO A 556 3.19 -18.71 16.12
N PRO A 557 3.42 -18.31 14.86
CA PRO A 557 4.36 -18.97 13.97
C PRO A 557 5.80 -18.95 14.49
N GLU A 558 6.59 -19.95 14.11
CA GLU A 558 8.02 -20.00 14.43
C GLU A 558 8.81 -18.95 13.64
N THR A 559 9.86 -18.38 14.22
CA THR A 559 10.74 -17.40 13.56
C THR A 559 12.22 -17.65 13.83
N ASP A 560 12.58 -18.64 14.64
CA ASP A 560 13.96 -18.97 14.96
C ASP A 560 14.69 -19.59 13.78
N VAL A 561 15.58 -18.80 13.16
CA VAL A 561 16.40 -19.22 12.02
C VAL A 561 17.46 -20.23 12.46
N LEU A 562 18.14 -19.94 13.57
CA LEU A 562 19.29 -20.74 14.02
C LEU A 562 18.83 -22.13 14.46
N SER A 563 17.79 -22.21 15.30
CA SER A 563 17.23 -23.50 15.70
C SER A 563 16.69 -24.28 14.50
N ALA A 564 16.05 -23.62 13.54
CA ALA A 564 15.51 -24.30 12.36
C ALA A 564 16.62 -24.92 11.49
N ILE A 565 17.74 -24.22 11.30
CA ILE A 565 18.90 -24.73 10.55
C ILE A 565 19.58 -25.89 11.30
N GLU A 566 19.79 -25.75 12.62
CA GLU A 566 20.49 -26.75 13.45
C GLU A 566 19.71 -28.06 13.59
N GLU A 567 18.39 -27.99 13.75
CA GLU A 567 17.54 -29.17 13.91
C GLU A 567 17.27 -29.89 12.58
N GLY A 568 17.66 -29.31 11.44
CA GLY A 568 17.42 -29.87 10.11
C GLY A 568 15.94 -30.10 9.82
N ARG A 569 15.03 -29.41 10.51
CA ARG A 569 13.59 -29.55 10.30
C ARG A 569 13.26 -29.00 8.91
N GLY A 570 13.01 -29.90 7.97
CA GLY A 570 12.44 -29.55 6.68
C GLY A 570 11.14 -28.77 6.86
N MET A 571 10.83 -27.94 5.87
CA MET A 571 9.62 -27.10 5.84
C MET A 571 8.39 -27.96 6.15
N GLU A 572 7.76 -27.79 7.32
CA GLU A 572 6.42 -28.33 7.54
C GLU A 572 5.54 -27.75 6.41
N PRO A 573 4.73 -28.58 5.72
CA PRO A 573 3.91 -28.09 4.64
C PRO A 573 3.05 -26.95 5.20
N ALA A 574 3.29 -25.74 4.68
CA ALA A 574 2.51 -24.57 5.01
C ALA A 574 1.05 -25.00 4.99
N VAL A 575 0.38 -24.91 6.14
CA VAL A 575 -1.06 -25.16 6.23
C VAL A 575 -1.64 -24.38 5.08
N ARG A 576 -2.15 -25.08 4.06
CA ARG A 576 -2.88 -24.45 2.96
C ARG A 576 -3.99 -23.71 3.67
N LEU A 577 -3.83 -22.41 3.81
CA LEU A 577 -4.88 -21.49 4.21
C LEU A 577 -5.92 -21.65 3.13
N ARG A 578 -6.83 -22.60 3.35
CA ARG A 578 -8.08 -22.64 2.62
C ARG A 578 -8.66 -21.25 2.84
N ALA A 579 -8.88 -20.54 1.75
CA ALA A 579 -9.84 -19.46 1.71
C ALA A 579 -11.20 -20.05 2.11
N SER A 580 -11.43 -20.21 3.40
CA SER A 580 -12.70 -20.62 3.98
C SER A 580 -13.15 -19.47 4.86
N ASN A 581 -13.93 -18.58 4.25
CA ASN A 581 -15.28 -18.27 4.69
C ASN A 581 -15.87 -17.22 3.73
N ALA A 582 -16.53 -17.70 2.67
CA ALA A 582 -17.59 -16.97 2.02
C ALA A 582 -18.87 -17.81 2.15
N PRO A 583 -20.01 -17.25 2.52
CA PRO A 583 -21.23 -17.52 1.79
C PRO A 583 -21.16 -16.91 0.38
#